data_AF-A0A7C0W347-F1
#
_entry.id   AF-A0A7C0W347-F1
#
_cell.length_a   1.000
_cell.length_b   1.000
_cell.length_c   1.000
_cell.angle_alpha   90.00
_cell.angle_beta   90.00
_cell.angle_gamma   90.00
#
_symmetry.space_group_name_H-M   'P 1'
#
loop_
_entity.id
_entity.type
_entity.pdbx_description
1 polymer ?
#
loop_
_entity_poly.entity_id
_entity_poly.type
_entity_poly.pdbx_seq_one_letter_code
_entity_poly.pdbx_strand_id
1 'polypeptide(L)'
;MESIYLLIPGKISNSFSDIIKKATAGYNQIIIKTFEDITDLKNKKIVFAIELDECGFNISLFEILLKLRKKGNDSLLGSSAVIIIQSPSELFTKNIAQRIIFLASLMGCRFPGHPVVEATNNLHNFITWQKIYNLSLKEIYQKQAKELVDKLMDEKPILIKNPKMLVLHSSSFKTSNTLMLWQMVKENLKIKNLRELHVENGTVVDCRGCSYKTCVHYSQEKSCFYGGIMVKEILPAIEDADCTIWLCPNYNDAISAKLMAVINRLTVLYKRVRFWDKSLFSIIVSGNSGSDCVAEQLLGALNINKGFRLPPYFVLMATANDPGAIRKIKGIEKKAVKFARNIMKEFKN
;
A
#
# COMPACT_ATOMS: atom_id res chain seq x y z
N MET A 1 16.42 -19.37 -15.60
CA MET A 1 15.15 -18.61 -15.63
C MET A 1 14.79 -18.26 -14.20
N GLU A 2 14.35 -17.03 -13.95
CA GLU A 2 13.85 -16.66 -12.63
C GLU A 2 12.53 -17.39 -12.33
N SER A 3 12.33 -17.78 -11.08
CA SER A 3 11.16 -18.55 -10.64
C SER A 3 10.12 -17.64 -9.97
N ILE A 4 8.86 -17.81 -10.36
CA ILE A 4 7.68 -17.20 -9.71
C ILE A 4 7.06 -18.23 -8.77
N TYR A 5 6.76 -17.78 -7.55
CA TYR A 5 5.99 -18.55 -6.57
C TYR A 5 4.52 -18.15 -6.69
N LEU A 6 3.70 -19.06 -7.18
CA LEU A 6 2.31 -18.82 -7.51
C LEU A 6 1.42 -19.44 -6.44
N LEU A 7 0.84 -18.59 -5.59
CA LEU A 7 -0.11 -19.00 -4.56
C LEU A 7 -1.50 -19.02 -5.18
N ILE A 8 -2.03 -20.22 -5.41
CA ILE A 8 -3.37 -20.47 -5.96
C ILE A 8 -4.19 -21.22 -4.91
N PRO A 9 -4.62 -20.55 -3.82
CA PRO A 9 -5.34 -21.21 -2.75
C PRO A 9 -6.69 -21.75 -3.21
N GLY A 10 -6.91 -23.04 -2.98
CA GLY A 10 -8.16 -23.71 -3.31
C GLY A 10 -8.33 -24.01 -4.81
N LYS A 11 -9.58 -24.26 -5.22
CA LYS A 11 -9.93 -24.51 -6.61
C LYS A 11 -10.19 -23.18 -7.31
N ILE A 12 -9.67 -23.05 -8.54
CA ILE A 12 -9.95 -21.92 -9.41
C ILE A 12 -10.69 -22.36 -10.68
N SER A 13 -11.48 -21.47 -11.26
CA SER A 13 -12.15 -21.67 -12.54
C SER A 13 -11.15 -21.82 -13.70
N ASN A 14 -11.61 -22.49 -14.77
CA ASN A 14 -10.80 -22.65 -15.99
C ASN A 14 -10.47 -21.30 -16.64
N SER A 15 -11.42 -20.35 -16.61
CA SER A 15 -11.21 -18.99 -17.12
C SER A 15 -10.11 -18.29 -16.35
N PHE A 16 -10.11 -18.35 -15.01
CA PHE A 16 -9.05 -17.76 -14.21
C PHE A 16 -7.69 -18.43 -14.44
N SER A 17 -7.70 -19.77 -14.53
CA SER A 17 -6.48 -20.53 -14.82
C SER A 17 -5.83 -20.11 -16.15
N ASP A 18 -6.61 -19.83 -17.20
CA ASP A 18 -6.11 -19.29 -18.47
C ASP A 18 -5.45 -17.91 -18.29
N ILE A 19 -6.06 -17.01 -17.51
CA ILE A 19 -5.47 -15.69 -17.20
C ILE A 19 -4.12 -15.86 -16.52
N ILE A 20 -4.05 -16.69 -15.48
CA ILE A 20 -2.82 -16.91 -14.70
C ILE A 20 -1.74 -17.55 -15.57
N LYS A 21 -2.08 -18.57 -16.37
CA LYS A 21 -1.14 -19.21 -17.30
C LYS A 21 -0.54 -18.22 -18.29
N LYS A 22 -1.35 -17.32 -18.85
CA LYS A 22 -0.86 -16.27 -19.75
C LYS A 22 -0.01 -15.24 -19.01
N ALA A 23 -0.43 -14.83 -17.81
CA ALA A 23 0.29 -13.84 -17.00
C ALA A 23 1.68 -14.31 -16.57
N THR A 24 1.85 -15.61 -16.30
CA THR A 24 3.12 -16.20 -15.87
C THR A 24 3.88 -16.91 -17.00
N ALA A 25 3.43 -16.78 -18.25
CA ALA A 25 4.11 -17.36 -19.41
C ALA A 25 5.52 -16.78 -19.56
N GLY A 26 6.50 -17.65 -19.78
CA GLY A 26 7.92 -17.28 -19.90
C GLY A 26 8.73 -17.34 -18.60
N TYR A 27 8.11 -17.69 -17.47
CA TYR A 27 8.79 -17.87 -16.18
C TYR A 27 8.67 -19.31 -15.67
N ASN A 28 9.63 -19.74 -14.85
CA ASN A 28 9.52 -21.01 -14.14
C ASN A 28 8.52 -20.85 -12.98
N GLN A 29 7.59 -21.79 -12.81
CA GLN A 29 6.48 -21.65 -11.87
C GLN A 29 6.58 -22.68 -10.74
N ILE A 30 6.51 -22.20 -9.49
CA ILE A 30 6.40 -23.04 -8.30
C ILE A 30 5.01 -22.78 -7.71
N ILE A 31 4.12 -23.77 -7.81
CA ILE A 31 2.71 -23.63 -7.45
C ILE A 31 2.51 -24.07 -6.00
N ILE A 32 1.80 -23.25 -5.22
CA ILE A 32 1.40 -23.53 -3.84
C ILE A 32 -0.12 -23.44 -3.79
N LYS A 33 -0.81 -24.58 -3.58
CA LYS A 33 -2.27 -24.63 -3.55
C LYS A 33 -2.84 -24.74 -2.15
N THR A 34 -2.14 -25.45 -1.28
CA THR A 34 -2.58 -25.68 0.09
C THR A 34 -1.50 -25.26 1.09
N PHE A 35 -1.83 -25.29 2.39
CA PHE A 35 -0.86 -24.90 3.41
C PHE A 35 0.25 -25.95 3.60
N GLU A 36 0.01 -27.20 3.20
CA GLU A 36 0.99 -28.29 3.20
C GLU A 36 2.10 -28.05 2.17
N ASP A 37 1.78 -27.40 1.06
CA ASP A 37 2.72 -27.04 0.00
C ASP A 37 3.66 -25.87 0.37
N ILE A 38 3.43 -25.23 1.53
CA ILE A 38 4.17 -24.00 1.91
C ILE A 38 5.62 -24.33 2.27
N THR A 39 6.50 -24.06 1.31
CA THR A 39 7.95 -24.02 1.45
C THR A 39 8.43 -22.72 2.12
N ASP A 40 9.74 -22.45 2.11
CA ASP A 40 10.27 -21.15 2.52
C ASP A 40 9.98 -20.08 1.44
N LEU A 41 9.25 -19.05 1.83
CA LEU A 41 8.82 -17.95 0.97
C LEU A 41 9.61 -16.66 1.21
N LYS A 42 10.80 -16.73 1.81
CA LYS A 42 11.76 -15.61 1.88
C LYS A 42 12.51 -15.41 0.56
N ASN A 43 12.83 -14.15 0.25
CA ASN A 43 13.57 -13.73 -0.95
C ASN A 43 12.97 -14.22 -2.28
N LYS A 44 11.64 -14.28 -2.38
CA LYS A 44 10.89 -14.78 -3.53
C LYS A 44 10.10 -13.69 -4.25
N LYS A 45 9.78 -13.91 -5.52
CA LYS A 45 8.78 -13.16 -6.27
C LYS A 45 7.47 -13.95 -6.23
N ILE A 46 6.44 -13.36 -5.63
CA ILE A 46 5.20 -14.07 -5.28
C ILE A 46 4.01 -13.47 -6.03
N VAL A 47 3.20 -14.32 -6.66
CA VAL A 47 1.91 -13.94 -7.24
C VAL A 47 0.81 -14.60 -6.43
N PHE A 48 -0.04 -13.80 -5.79
CA PHE A 48 -1.29 -14.28 -5.19
C PHE A 48 -2.36 -14.30 -6.28
N ALA A 49 -2.78 -15.49 -6.70
CA ALA A 49 -3.84 -15.70 -7.68
C ALA A 49 -5.11 -16.17 -6.95
N ILE A 50 -6.00 -15.23 -6.65
CA ILE A 50 -7.12 -15.44 -5.73
C ILE A 50 -8.44 -15.42 -6.47
N GLU A 51 -9.21 -16.50 -6.37
CA GLU A 51 -10.63 -16.52 -6.75
C GLU A 51 -11.47 -16.52 -5.48
N LEU A 52 -12.40 -15.58 -5.38
CA LEU A 52 -13.33 -15.46 -4.26
C LEU A 52 -14.63 -16.24 -4.53
N ASP A 53 -15.32 -16.62 -3.46
CA ASP A 53 -16.70 -17.07 -3.54
C ASP A 53 -17.71 -15.90 -3.57
N GLU A 54 -19.00 -16.22 -3.61
CA GLU A 54 -20.11 -15.25 -3.65
C GLU A 54 -20.17 -14.32 -2.43
N CYS A 55 -19.60 -14.74 -1.31
CA CYS A 55 -19.51 -13.97 -0.07
C CYS A 55 -18.17 -13.22 0.06
N GLY A 56 -17.29 -13.31 -0.93
CA GLY A 56 -15.99 -12.65 -0.93
C GLY A 56 -14.92 -13.38 -0.13
N PHE A 57 -15.08 -14.66 0.19
CA PHE A 57 -14.10 -15.46 0.91
C PHE A 57 -13.24 -16.32 -0.01
N ASN A 58 -12.06 -16.68 0.50
CA ASN A 58 -11.27 -17.81 0.05
C ASN A 58 -10.66 -18.43 1.31
N ILE A 59 -11.22 -19.54 1.79
CA ILE A 59 -10.84 -20.12 3.09
C ILE A 59 -9.38 -20.58 3.07
N SER A 60 -8.97 -21.27 2.01
CA SER A 60 -7.60 -21.78 1.84
C SER A 60 -6.54 -20.66 1.85
N LEU A 61 -6.86 -19.47 1.35
CA LEU A 61 -5.98 -18.31 1.44
C LEU A 61 -5.67 -17.95 2.90
N PHE A 62 -6.70 -17.91 3.75
CA PHE A 62 -6.52 -17.57 5.16
C PHE A 62 -5.79 -18.66 5.94
N GLU A 63 -5.94 -19.93 5.58
CA GLU A 63 -5.14 -21.03 6.12
C GLU A 63 -3.65 -20.86 5.78
N ILE A 64 -3.35 -20.51 4.53
CA ILE A 64 -1.98 -20.24 4.07
C ILE A 64 -1.39 -19.03 4.83
N LEU A 65 -2.11 -17.92 4.91
CA LEU A 65 -1.66 -16.72 5.62
C LEU A 65 -1.46 -16.99 7.11
N LEU A 66 -2.35 -17.76 7.74
CA LEU A 66 -2.22 -18.18 9.13
C LEU A 66 -0.98 -19.05 9.34
N LYS A 67 -0.70 -20.00 8.44
CA LYS A 67 0.49 -20.86 8.51
C LYS A 67 1.77 -20.04 8.36
N LEU A 68 1.81 -19.10 7.40
CA LEU A 68 2.93 -18.16 7.23
C LEU A 68 3.13 -17.32 8.49
N ARG A 69 2.06 -16.83 9.10
CA ARG A 69 2.13 -16.06 10.35
C ARG A 69 2.67 -16.89 11.51
N LYS A 70 2.25 -18.16 11.63
CA LYS A 70 2.75 -19.12 12.63
C LYS A 70 4.25 -19.43 12.47
N LYS A 71 4.80 -19.39 11.25
CA LYS A 71 6.26 -19.50 11.01
C LYS A 71 7.05 -18.28 11.53
N GLY A 72 6.38 -17.15 11.77
CA GLY A 72 6.96 -15.95 12.35
C GLY A 72 6.68 -14.69 11.52
N ASN A 73 7.05 -13.53 12.08
CA ASN A 73 6.83 -12.22 11.44
C ASN A 73 7.76 -11.93 10.26
N ASP A 74 8.68 -12.83 9.94
CA ASP A 74 9.67 -12.64 8.87
C ASP A 74 9.53 -13.73 7.80
N SER A 75 8.39 -14.42 7.74
CA SER A 75 8.14 -15.54 6.82
C SER A 75 8.11 -15.16 5.34
N LEU A 76 7.97 -13.88 5.02
CA LEU A 76 8.03 -13.32 3.67
C LEU A 76 9.16 -12.29 3.51
N LEU A 77 10.12 -12.26 4.44
CA LEU A 77 11.21 -11.28 4.42
C LEU A 77 12.03 -11.37 3.12
N GLY A 78 12.29 -10.22 2.51
CA GLY A 78 13.02 -10.10 1.25
C GLY A 78 12.20 -10.45 0.01
N SER A 79 10.95 -10.89 0.19
CA SER A 79 10.05 -11.20 -0.91
C SER A 79 9.27 -9.97 -1.36
N SER A 80 8.91 -9.97 -2.63
CA SER A 80 8.00 -8.98 -3.22
C SER A 80 6.82 -9.69 -3.85
N ALA A 81 5.63 -9.10 -3.77
CA ALA A 81 4.42 -9.75 -4.24
C ALA A 81 3.49 -8.83 -5.02
N VAL A 82 2.66 -9.45 -5.85
CA VAL A 82 1.52 -8.84 -6.54
C VAL A 82 0.30 -9.75 -6.44
N ILE A 83 -0.88 -9.20 -6.70
CA ILE A 83 -2.16 -9.88 -6.55
C ILE A 83 -2.92 -9.82 -7.87
N ILE A 84 -3.35 -10.97 -8.37
CA ILE A 84 -4.38 -11.09 -9.39
C ILE A 84 -5.59 -11.70 -8.68
N ILE A 85 -6.68 -10.96 -8.58
CA ILE A 85 -7.85 -11.36 -7.81
C ILE A 85 -9.12 -11.22 -8.65
N GLN A 86 -9.98 -12.23 -8.59
CA GLN A 86 -11.31 -12.15 -9.20
C GLN A 86 -12.43 -12.58 -8.26
N SER A 87 -13.62 -12.05 -8.51
CA SER A 87 -14.84 -12.30 -7.75
C SER A 87 -15.99 -12.63 -8.69
N PRO A 88 -16.89 -13.56 -8.32
CA PRO A 88 -18.15 -13.79 -9.02
C PRO A 88 -19.18 -12.67 -8.74
N SER A 89 -18.83 -11.64 -7.96
CA SER A 89 -19.65 -10.45 -7.73
C SER A 89 -18.93 -9.16 -8.14
N GLU A 90 -19.63 -8.03 -8.07
CA GLU A 90 -19.04 -6.67 -8.19
C GLU A 90 -18.31 -6.21 -6.92
N LEU A 91 -18.31 -7.04 -5.88
CA LEU A 91 -17.82 -6.70 -4.55
C LEU A 91 -16.56 -7.50 -4.20
N PHE A 92 -15.97 -7.15 -3.06
CA PHE A 92 -14.97 -7.91 -2.31
C PHE A 92 -13.51 -7.90 -2.82
N THR A 93 -13.26 -7.72 -4.12
CA THR A 93 -11.87 -7.78 -4.65
C THR A 93 -10.94 -6.80 -3.95
N LYS A 94 -11.40 -5.56 -3.73
CA LYS A 94 -10.59 -4.48 -3.17
C LYS A 94 -10.22 -4.69 -1.71
N ASN A 95 -11.19 -5.01 -0.86
CA ASN A 95 -10.93 -5.20 0.58
C ASN A 95 -10.13 -6.47 0.84
N ILE A 96 -10.35 -7.55 0.09
CA ILE A 96 -9.54 -8.76 0.24
C ILE A 96 -8.10 -8.51 -0.21
N ALA A 97 -7.90 -7.81 -1.34
CA ALA A 97 -6.55 -7.40 -1.75
C ALA A 97 -5.85 -6.55 -0.68
N GLN A 98 -6.56 -5.58 -0.07
CA GLN A 98 -6.01 -4.78 1.02
C GLN A 98 -5.60 -5.64 2.22
N ARG A 99 -6.46 -6.57 2.64
CA ARG A 99 -6.21 -7.48 3.76
C ARG A 99 -5.00 -8.39 3.51
N ILE A 100 -4.85 -8.92 2.28
CA ILE A 100 -3.67 -9.72 1.89
C ILE A 100 -2.41 -8.88 2.00
N ILE A 101 -2.39 -7.69 1.40
CA ILE A 101 -1.23 -6.79 1.42
C ILE A 101 -0.85 -6.42 2.85
N PHE A 102 -1.84 -6.06 3.68
CA PHE A 102 -1.62 -5.75 5.09
C PHE A 102 -0.95 -6.91 5.81
N LEU A 103 -1.55 -8.11 5.80
CA LEU A 103 -1.03 -9.27 6.51
C LEU A 103 0.36 -9.70 5.99
N ALA A 104 0.56 -9.72 4.67
CA ALA A 104 1.84 -10.08 4.06
C ALA A 104 2.94 -9.05 4.38
N SER A 105 2.61 -7.75 4.42
CA SER A 105 3.57 -6.71 4.79
C SER A 105 4.05 -6.84 6.23
N LEU A 106 3.15 -7.27 7.14
CA LEU A 106 3.50 -7.58 8.55
C LEU A 106 4.32 -8.86 8.70
N MET A 107 4.49 -9.63 7.63
CA MET A 107 5.34 -10.82 7.53
C MET A 107 6.66 -10.53 6.78
N GLY A 108 6.93 -9.28 6.41
CA GLY A 108 8.15 -8.86 5.75
C GLY A 108 8.08 -8.80 4.22
N CYS A 109 6.89 -8.91 3.64
CA CYS A 109 6.69 -8.79 2.19
C CYS A 109 6.66 -7.32 1.73
N ARG A 110 7.25 -7.06 0.58
CA ARG A 110 7.17 -5.79 -0.15
C ARG A 110 6.08 -5.86 -1.23
N PHE A 111 5.47 -4.72 -1.54
CA PHE A 111 4.61 -4.59 -2.72
C PHE A 111 5.05 -3.40 -3.59
N PRO A 112 5.16 -3.57 -4.92
CA PRO A 112 5.38 -2.47 -5.82
C PRO A 112 4.17 -1.53 -5.84
N GLY A 113 4.32 -0.36 -6.48
CA GLY A 113 3.17 0.51 -6.75
C GLY A 113 2.17 -0.14 -7.69
N HIS A 114 0.87 0.01 -7.40
CA HIS A 114 -0.23 -0.65 -8.13
C HIS A 114 -0.06 -2.18 -8.20
N PRO A 115 0.00 -2.88 -7.05
CA PRO A 115 0.34 -4.30 -7.03
C PRO A 115 -0.86 -5.23 -7.30
N VAL A 116 -2.00 -4.72 -7.76
CA VAL A 116 -3.26 -5.48 -7.85
C VAL A 116 -3.89 -5.32 -9.23
N VAL A 117 -4.25 -6.45 -9.84
CA VAL A 117 -5.23 -6.54 -10.93
C VAL A 117 -6.48 -7.21 -10.38
N GLU A 118 -7.59 -6.49 -10.45
CA GLU A 118 -8.89 -6.91 -9.94
C GLU A 118 -9.80 -7.25 -11.12
N ALA A 119 -10.58 -8.31 -11.03
CA ALA A 119 -11.62 -8.63 -12.00
C ALA A 119 -12.95 -8.88 -11.28
N THR A 120 -13.93 -8.01 -11.53
CA THR A 120 -15.30 -8.25 -11.06
C THR A 120 -16.05 -9.18 -12.02
N ASN A 121 -17.18 -9.73 -11.58
CA ASN A 121 -17.96 -10.75 -12.29
C ASN A 121 -18.03 -10.55 -13.82
N ASN A 122 -18.41 -9.36 -14.26
CA ASN A 122 -18.63 -9.02 -15.66
C ASN A 122 -17.51 -8.17 -16.27
N LEU A 123 -16.35 -8.10 -15.61
CA LEU A 123 -15.16 -7.38 -16.07
C LEU A 123 -15.40 -5.88 -16.35
N HIS A 124 -16.48 -5.31 -15.82
CA HIS A 124 -16.90 -3.93 -16.08
C HIS A 124 -15.87 -2.91 -15.59
N ASN A 125 -15.11 -3.28 -14.56
CA ASN A 125 -13.99 -2.48 -14.07
C ASN A 125 -12.86 -2.29 -15.13
N PHE A 126 -12.88 -3.04 -16.24
CA PHE A 126 -11.96 -2.88 -17.37
C PHE A 126 -12.49 -1.99 -18.51
N ILE A 127 -13.75 -1.53 -18.49
CA ILE A 127 -14.35 -0.74 -19.59
C ILE A 127 -13.56 0.55 -19.88
N THR A 128 -13.00 1.19 -18.84
CA THR A 128 -12.18 2.40 -19.02
C THR A 128 -10.94 2.14 -19.89
N TRP A 129 -10.35 0.95 -19.80
CA TRP A 129 -9.19 0.54 -20.58
C TRP A 129 -9.55 0.13 -22.00
N GLN A 130 -10.78 -0.34 -22.23
CA GLN A 130 -11.29 -0.67 -23.56
C GLN A 130 -11.29 0.55 -24.48
N LYS A 131 -11.58 1.73 -23.91
CA LYS A 131 -11.50 3.03 -24.60
C LYS A 131 -10.07 3.42 -25.01
N ILE A 132 -9.06 2.77 -24.44
CA ILE A 132 -7.63 3.08 -24.66
C ILE A 132 -6.99 2.06 -25.61
N TYR A 133 -7.22 0.76 -25.38
CA TYR A 133 -6.48 -0.30 -26.06
C TYR A 133 -7.19 -0.93 -27.27
N ASN A 134 -8.48 -0.64 -27.49
CA ASN A 134 -9.30 -1.30 -28.53
C ASN A 134 -9.21 -2.84 -28.47
N LEU A 135 -9.23 -3.39 -27.26
CA LEU A 135 -9.20 -4.82 -26.96
C LEU A 135 -10.51 -5.24 -26.27
N SER A 136 -10.86 -6.52 -26.33
CA SER A 136 -11.95 -7.05 -25.51
C SER A 136 -11.62 -6.98 -24.01
N LEU A 137 -12.64 -7.00 -23.14
CA LEU A 137 -12.43 -6.98 -21.68
C LEU A 137 -11.53 -8.13 -21.19
N LYS A 138 -11.68 -9.32 -21.81
CA LYS A 138 -10.85 -10.49 -21.49
C LYS A 138 -9.39 -10.27 -21.91
N GLU A 139 -9.15 -9.72 -23.09
CA GLU A 139 -7.78 -9.40 -23.56
C GLU A 139 -7.13 -8.32 -22.68
N ILE A 140 -7.89 -7.33 -22.22
CA ILE A 140 -7.42 -6.32 -21.27
C ILE A 140 -7.04 -6.95 -19.94
N TYR A 141 -7.85 -7.87 -19.42
CA TYR A 141 -7.54 -8.59 -18.19
C TYR A 141 -6.24 -9.40 -18.35
N GLN A 142 -6.09 -10.15 -19.46
CA GLN A 142 -4.87 -10.90 -19.77
C GLN A 142 -3.65 -9.99 -19.87
N LYS A 143 -3.78 -8.84 -20.55
CA LYS A 143 -2.72 -7.86 -20.71
C LYS A 143 -2.29 -7.27 -19.36
N GLN A 144 -3.22 -6.80 -18.55
CA GLN A 144 -2.90 -6.21 -17.25
C GLN A 144 -2.31 -7.24 -16.28
N ALA A 145 -2.82 -8.46 -16.27
CA ALA A 145 -2.27 -9.54 -15.46
C ALA A 145 -0.80 -9.85 -15.86
N LYS A 146 -0.51 -9.93 -17.16
CA LYS A 146 0.86 -10.12 -17.67
C LYS A 146 1.78 -8.96 -17.32
N GLU A 147 1.35 -7.73 -17.56
CA GLU A 147 2.13 -6.53 -17.23
C GLU A 147 2.43 -6.42 -15.72
N LEU A 148 1.50 -6.82 -14.87
CA LEU A 148 1.71 -6.86 -13.43
C LEU A 148 2.78 -7.88 -13.02
N VAL A 149 2.72 -9.09 -13.60
CA VAL A 149 3.72 -10.14 -13.33
C VAL A 149 5.09 -9.72 -13.86
N ASP A 150 5.17 -9.17 -15.07
CA ASP A 150 6.43 -8.71 -15.67
C ASP A 150 7.05 -7.60 -14.82
N LYS A 151 6.23 -6.65 -14.36
CA LYS A 151 6.68 -5.59 -13.44
C LYS A 151 7.22 -6.16 -12.12
N LEU A 152 6.62 -7.21 -11.57
CA LEU A 152 7.13 -7.86 -10.37
C LEU A 152 8.51 -8.48 -10.62
N MET A 153 8.69 -9.13 -11.75
CA MET A 153 9.96 -9.79 -12.12
C MET A 153 11.06 -8.76 -12.39
N ASP A 154 10.72 -7.67 -13.06
CA ASP A 154 11.66 -6.58 -13.35
C ASP A 154 11.94 -5.67 -12.15
N GLU A 155 11.17 -5.78 -11.06
CA GLU A 155 11.30 -4.91 -9.90
C GLU A 155 12.68 -5.07 -9.23
N LYS A 156 13.43 -3.97 -9.27
CA LYS A 156 14.71 -3.78 -8.58
C LYS A 156 14.60 -2.55 -7.67
N PRO A 157 14.51 -2.72 -6.34
CA PRO A 157 14.47 -1.60 -5.41
C PRO A 157 15.73 -0.73 -5.55
N ILE A 158 15.54 0.53 -5.95
CA ILE A 158 16.62 1.51 -5.97
C ILE A 158 16.79 2.07 -4.56
N LEU A 159 17.98 1.88 -3.99
CA LEU A 159 18.35 2.45 -2.69
C LEU A 159 18.91 3.87 -2.88
N ILE A 160 18.17 4.86 -2.39
CA ILE A 160 18.50 6.27 -2.52
C ILE A 160 19.51 6.66 -1.43
N LYS A 161 20.59 7.36 -1.82
CA LYS A 161 21.53 7.99 -0.87
C LYS A 161 20.95 9.31 -0.39
N ASN A 162 21.01 9.59 0.91
CA ASN A 162 20.48 10.82 1.52
C ASN A 162 19.01 11.10 1.12
N PRO A 163 18.08 10.18 1.42
CA PRO A 163 16.68 10.31 1.02
C PRO A 163 16.02 11.57 1.62
N LYS A 164 15.12 12.17 0.86
CA LYS A 164 14.22 13.22 1.33
C LYS A 164 12.98 12.60 1.95
N MET A 165 12.75 12.84 3.23
CA MET A 165 11.64 12.29 3.98
C MET A 165 10.64 13.36 4.34
N LEU A 166 9.37 13.09 4.04
CA LEU A 166 8.25 13.94 4.41
C LEU A 166 7.35 13.24 5.41
N VAL A 167 7.04 13.91 6.50
CA VAL A 167 6.06 13.47 7.49
C VAL A 167 4.82 14.35 7.36
N LEU A 168 3.65 13.73 7.23
CA LEU A 168 2.36 14.40 7.16
C LEU A 168 1.53 14.02 8.39
N HIS A 169 1.04 15.02 9.12
CA HIS A 169 0.19 14.80 10.28
C HIS A 169 -0.93 15.83 10.36
N SER A 170 -1.99 15.49 11.07
CA SER A 170 -3.14 16.37 11.29
C SER A 170 -3.51 16.55 12.77
N SER A 171 -2.60 16.13 13.65
CA SER A 171 -2.80 16.06 15.09
C SER A 171 -2.16 17.24 15.84
N SER A 172 -2.69 17.55 17.02
CA SER A 172 -2.11 18.54 17.94
C SER A 172 -0.89 17.99 18.67
N PHE A 173 0.21 18.75 18.69
CA PHE A 173 1.45 18.39 19.40
C PHE A 173 1.27 18.19 20.90
N LYS A 174 0.32 18.89 21.55
CA LYS A 174 0.16 18.84 23.01
C LYS A 174 -0.43 17.51 23.51
N THR A 175 -1.31 16.88 22.74
CA THR A 175 -2.15 15.78 23.23
C THR A 175 -2.06 14.49 22.41
N SER A 176 -1.47 14.53 21.21
CA SER A 176 -1.52 13.39 20.30
C SER A 176 -0.54 12.28 20.67
N ASN A 177 -1.09 11.12 21.05
CA ASN A 177 -0.32 9.89 21.22
C ASN A 177 0.41 9.47 19.92
N THR A 178 -0.18 9.72 18.74
CA THR A 178 0.46 9.45 17.44
C THR A 178 1.72 10.29 17.23
N LEU A 179 1.66 11.59 17.53
CA LEU A 179 2.83 12.46 17.44
C LEU A 179 3.89 12.11 18.49
N MET A 180 3.48 11.76 19.70
CA MET A 180 4.41 11.32 20.74
C MET A 180 5.15 10.03 20.33
N LEU A 181 4.46 9.07 19.72
CA LEU A 181 5.10 7.88 19.17
C LEU A 181 6.05 8.21 18.00
N TRP A 182 5.65 9.15 17.14
CA TRP A 182 6.52 9.66 16.10
C TRP A 182 7.81 10.27 16.67
N GLN A 183 7.75 11.07 17.75
CA GLN A 183 8.98 11.62 18.35
C GLN A 183 9.95 10.52 18.79
N MET A 184 9.45 9.43 19.41
CA MET A 184 10.29 8.28 19.77
C MET A 184 10.95 7.63 18.55
N VAL A 185 10.24 7.54 17.42
CA VAL A 185 10.79 7.04 16.15
C VAL A 185 11.83 8.00 15.59
N LYS A 186 11.51 9.31 15.57
CA LYS A 186 12.36 10.38 15.05
C LYS A 186 13.70 10.47 15.77
N GLU A 187 13.73 10.32 17.09
CA GLU A 187 14.96 10.28 17.89
C GLU A 187 15.93 9.17 17.44
N ASN A 188 15.41 8.12 16.79
CA ASN A 188 16.18 6.99 16.28
C ASN A 188 16.43 7.05 14.76
N LEU A 189 15.87 8.04 14.05
CA LEU A 189 16.07 8.26 12.62
C LEU A 189 17.29 9.14 12.39
N LYS A 190 18.38 8.54 11.90
CA LYS A 190 19.59 9.26 11.48
C LYS A 190 19.46 9.79 10.05
N ILE A 191 18.52 10.70 9.82
CA ILE A 191 18.24 11.28 8.50
C ILE A 191 18.51 12.78 8.48
N LYS A 192 19.17 13.26 7.42
CA LYS A 192 19.53 14.68 7.26
C LYS A 192 18.40 15.52 6.68
N ASN A 193 17.65 14.97 5.72
CA ASN A 193 16.60 15.68 5.02
C ASN A 193 15.22 15.16 5.45
N LEU A 194 14.75 15.68 6.58
CA LEU A 194 13.43 15.38 7.13
C LEU A 194 12.61 16.66 7.21
N ARG A 195 11.46 16.67 6.53
CA ARG A 195 10.48 17.74 6.59
C ARG A 195 9.21 17.22 7.27
N GLU A 196 8.71 17.95 8.25
CA GLU A 196 7.44 17.67 8.93
C GLU A 196 6.44 18.74 8.56
N LEU A 197 5.27 18.34 8.05
CA LEU A 197 4.19 19.26 7.68
C LEU A 197 2.91 18.92 8.43
N HIS A 198 2.38 19.94 9.10
CA HIS A 198 1.09 19.90 9.77
C HIS A 198 -0.02 20.32 8.81
N VAL A 199 -1.01 19.44 8.63
CA VAL A 199 -2.22 19.71 7.84
C VAL A 199 -3.27 20.33 8.78
N GLU A 200 -3.30 21.67 8.84
CA GLU A 200 -4.15 22.44 9.76
C GLU A 200 -5.63 22.50 9.37
N ASN A 201 -6.48 22.87 10.34
CA ASN A 201 -7.91 23.08 10.13
C ASN A 201 -8.19 24.42 9.42
N GLY A 202 -9.12 24.45 8.47
CA GLY A 202 -9.53 25.68 7.77
C GLY A 202 -8.63 26.11 6.59
N THR A 203 -7.50 25.45 6.37
CA THR A 203 -6.56 25.75 5.25
C THR A 203 -6.66 24.77 4.08
N VAL A 204 -7.26 23.60 4.29
CA VAL A 204 -7.50 22.58 3.26
C VAL A 204 -8.99 22.48 2.97
N VAL A 205 -9.41 23.03 1.83
CA VAL A 205 -10.78 22.87 1.29
C VAL A 205 -11.00 21.40 0.90
N ASP A 206 -12.23 20.92 0.78
CA ASP A 206 -12.50 19.57 0.25
C ASP A 206 -12.29 19.47 -1.26
N CYS A 207 -11.92 18.29 -1.75
CA CYS A 207 -11.70 18.08 -3.18
C CYS A 207 -13.05 18.04 -3.90
N ARG A 208 -13.28 18.93 -4.87
CA ARG A 208 -14.55 18.98 -5.61
C ARG A 208 -14.79 17.82 -6.59
N GLY A 209 -13.81 16.94 -6.78
CA GLY A 209 -13.88 15.88 -7.80
C GLY A 209 -13.93 16.44 -9.23
N CYS A 210 -12.94 17.25 -9.63
CA CYS A 210 -12.89 17.75 -11.01
C CYS A 210 -12.74 16.62 -12.04
N SER A 211 -13.18 16.86 -13.28
CA SER A 211 -12.94 15.93 -14.39
C SER A 211 -11.45 15.57 -14.53
N TYR A 212 -11.14 14.38 -15.06
CA TYR A 212 -9.75 13.96 -15.27
C TYR A 212 -8.97 14.98 -16.13
N LYS A 213 -9.56 15.47 -17.23
CA LYS A 213 -8.95 16.49 -18.09
C LYS A 213 -8.60 17.76 -17.32
N THR A 214 -9.52 18.23 -16.48
CA THR A 214 -9.29 19.41 -15.62
C THR A 214 -8.18 19.15 -14.59
N CYS A 215 -8.16 17.97 -13.97
CA CYS A 215 -7.12 17.60 -13.02
C CYS A 215 -5.73 17.54 -13.69
N VAL A 216 -5.67 17.02 -14.92
CA VAL A 216 -4.44 16.98 -15.72
C VAL A 216 -3.97 18.39 -16.11
N HIS A 217 -4.87 19.30 -16.48
CA HIS A 217 -4.52 20.69 -16.76
C HIS A 217 -3.86 21.37 -15.55
N TYR A 218 -4.48 21.29 -14.36
CA TYR A 218 -3.87 21.81 -13.13
C TYR A 218 -2.54 21.12 -12.77
N SER A 219 -2.38 19.84 -13.15
CA SER A 219 -1.10 19.14 -12.98
C SER A 219 0.02 19.85 -13.74
N GLN A 220 -0.23 20.23 -14.99
CA GLN A 220 0.77 20.90 -15.83
C GLN A 220 1.15 22.28 -15.28
N GLU A 221 0.17 23.00 -14.73
CA GLU A 221 0.37 24.32 -14.11
C GLU A 221 0.97 24.27 -12.69
N LYS A 222 1.34 23.08 -12.21
CA LYS A 222 1.79 22.86 -10.82
C LYS A 222 0.81 23.40 -9.78
N SER A 223 -0.49 23.34 -10.06
CA SER A 223 -1.55 23.92 -9.24
C SER A 223 -2.62 22.88 -8.89
N CYS A 224 -3.69 23.34 -8.25
CA CYS A 224 -4.93 22.62 -7.96
C CYS A 224 -6.06 23.65 -7.91
N PHE A 225 -7.28 23.26 -8.23
CA PHE A 225 -8.45 24.15 -8.32
C PHE A 225 -8.60 25.14 -7.14
N TYR A 226 -8.29 24.71 -5.91
CA TYR A 226 -8.44 25.52 -4.71
C TYR A 226 -7.17 26.24 -4.25
N GLY A 227 -6.03 26.02 -4.91
CA GLY A 227 -4.76 26.61 -4.50
C GLY A 227 -4.39 26.29 -3.05
N GLY A 228 -4.10 27.35 -2.27
CA GLY A 228 -3.90 27.28 -0.82
C GLY A 228 -2.63 26.53 -0.40
N ILE A 229 -2.62 26.04 0.84
CA ILE A 229 -1.49 25.28 1.42
C ILE A 229 -1.18 24.01 0.62
N MET A 230 -2.19 23.45 -0.05
CA MET A 230 -2.02 22.27 -0.90
C MET A 230 -1.03 22.53 -2.03
N VAL A 231 -1.22 23.61 -2.78
CA VAL A 231 -0.29 24.02 -3.86
C VAL A 231 0.96 24.68 -3.28
N LYS A 232 0.78 25.44 -2.20
CA LYS A 232 1.80 26.11 -1.38
C LYS A 232 2.98 25.21 -1.03
N GLU A 233 2.63 24.12 -0.35
CA GLU A 233 3.56 23.41 0.52
C GLU A 233 3.41 21.90 0.41
N ILE A 234 2.18 21.38 0.52
CA ILE A 234 1.93 19.94 0.65
C ILE A 234 2.26 19.18 -0.63
N LEU A 235 1.69 19.58 -1.77
CA LEU A 235 1.92 18.90 -3.05
C LEU A 235 3.39 19.01 -3.50
N PRO A 236 4.05 20.19 -3.43
CA PRO A 236 5.48 20.29 -3.71
C PRO A 236 6.34 19.42 -2.79
N ALA A 237 6.01 19.33 -1.49
CA ALA A 237 6.74 18.47 -0.58
C ALA A 237 6.61 16.99 -0.91
N ILE A 238 5.41 16.53 -1.31
CA ILE A 238 5.18 15.14 -1.74
C ILE A 238 5.90 14.85 -3.06
N GLU A 239 5.89 15.82 -3.98
CA GLU A 239 6.62 15.74 -5.25
C GLU A 239 8.14 15.59 -5.01
N ASP A 240 8.69 16.33 -4.05
CA ASP A 240 10.13 16.30 -3.72
C ASP A 240 10.56 15.09 -2.88
N ALA A 241 9.67 14.51 -2.07
CA ALA A 241 10.02 13.46 -1.11
C ALA A 241 10.28 12.09 -1.74
N ASP A 242 11.32 11.39 -1.33
CA ASP A 242 11.58 9.97 -1.67
C ASP A 242 10.77 9.02 -0.78
N CYS A 243 10.37 9.50 0.39
CA CYS A 243 9.69 8.74 1.42
C CYS A 243 8.61 9.59 2.07
N THR A 244 7.42 9.03 2.26
CA THR A 244 6.33 9.69 3.02
C THR A 244 5.97 8.88 4.24
N ILE A 245 5.86 9.53 5.40
CA ILE A 245 5.38 8.98 6.66
C ILE A 245 4.06 9.66 7.02
N TRP A 246 2.99 8.89 7.11
CA TRP A 246 1.67 9.41 7.46
C TRP A 246 1.37 9.13 8.93
N LEU A 247 1.15 10.19 9.71
CA LEU A 247 0.78 10.06 11.13
C LEU A 247 -0.74 10.13 11.25
N CYS A 248 -1.36 8.98 11.39
CA CYS A 248 -2.81 8.81 11.32
C CYS A 248 -3.37 8.42 12.69
N PRO A 249 -3.80 9.37 13.53
CA PRO A 249 -4.70 9.02 14.63
C PRO A 249 -5.96 8.34 14.07
N ASN A 250 -6.48 7.35 14.80
CA ASN A 250 -7.74 6.71 14.44
C ASN A 250 -8.93 7.59 14.85
N TYR A 251 -9.73 8.02 13.87
CA TYR A 251 -11.05 8.63 14.09
C TYR A 251 -12.12 7.77 13.43
N ASN A 252 -12.93 7.06 14.23
CA ASN A 252 -14.01 6.18 13.74
C ASN A 252 -13.53 5.11 12.74
N ASP A 253 -12.45 4.42 13.10
CA ASP A 253 -11.76 3.42 12.28
C ASP A 253 -11.33 3.92 10.91
N ALA A 254 -11.10 5.22 10.78
CA ALA A 254 -10.79 5.88 9.53
C ALA A 254 -9.61 6.86 9.61
N ILE A 255 -9.02 7.11 8.45
CA ILE A 255 -8.06 8.20 8.24
C ILE A 255 -8.78 9.53 8.52
N SER A 256 -8.11 10.46 9.22
CA SER A 256 -8.68 11.78 9.48
C SER A 256 -9.10 12.47 8.18
N ALA A 257 -10.23 13.19 8.22
CA ALA A 257 -10.73 13.94 7.06
C ALA A 257 -9.66 14.85 6.44
N LYS A 258 -8.80 15.44 7.28
CA LYS A 258 -7.69 16.31 6.87
C LYS A 258 -6.66 15.58 5.99
N LEU A 259 -6.22 14.40 6.42
CA LEU A 259 -5.26 13.61 5.63
C LEU A 259 -5.94 13.01 4.39
N MET A 260 -7.21 12.62 4.50
CA MET A 260 -7.98 12.17 3.35
C MET A 260 -8.13 13.28 2.29
N ALA A 261 -8.31 14.54 2.70
CA ALA A 261 -8.37 15.68 1.79
C ALA A 261 -7.05 15.90 1.02
N VAL A 262 -5.91 15.55 1.60
CA VAL A 262 -4.61 15.51 0.91
C VAL A 262 -4.58 14.36 -0.10
N ILE A 263 -4.92 13.13 0.34
CA ILE A 263 -4.94 11.92 -0.49
C ILE A 263 -5.79 12.10 -1.75
N ASN A 264 -6.99 12.67 -1.59
CA ASN A 264 -7.93 12.92 -2.68
C ASN A 264 -7.42 13.90 -3.74
N ARG A 265 -6.39 14.71 -3.42
CA ARG A 265 -5.76 15.67 -4.33
C ARG A 265 -4.52 15.15 -5.03
N LEU A 266 -3.93 14.04 -4.57
CA LEU A 266 -2.71 13.49 -5.15
C LEU A 266 -2.86 13.12 -6.62
N THR A 267 -4.09 12.99 -7.12
CA THR A 267 -4.34 12.77 -8.55
C THR A 267 -3.71 13.86 -9.42
N VAL A 268 -3.61 15.10 -8.92
CA VAL A 268 -2.99 16.22 -9.64
C VAL A 268 -1.48 16.05 -9.84
N LEU A 269 -0.85 15.05 -9.21
CA LEU A 269 0.57 14.77 -9.35
C LEU A 269 0.88 13.62 -10.33
N TYR A 270 -0.11 12.84 -10.79
CA TYR A 270 0.16 11.62 -11.60
C TYR A 270 1.01 11.83 -12.85
N LYS A 271 0.94 13.00 -13.49
CA LYS A 271 1.74 13.29 -14.69
C LYS A 271 3.14 13.79 -14.40
N ARG A 272 3.44 14.16 -13.15
CA ARG A 272 4.72 14.74 -12.72
C ARG A 272 5.50 13.82 -11.79
N VAL A 273 4.79 12.96 -11.07
CA VAL A 273 5.33 12.15 -10.00
C VAL A 273 5.19 10.66 -10.33
N ARG A 274 6.31 9.95 -10.30
CA ARG A 274 6.34 8.48 -10.29
C ARG A 274 6.19 8.00 -8.85
N PHE A 275 4.95 7.81 -8.41
CA PHE A 275 4.67 7.39 -7.03
C PHE A 275 5.31 6.05 -6.67
N TRP A 276 5.50 5.15 -7.63
CA TRP A 276 6.13 3.84 -7.41
C TRP A 276 7.62 3.91 -7.08
N ASP A 277 8.25 5.09 -7.21
CA ASP A 277 9.61 5.33 -6.72
C ASP A 277 9.64 5.78 -5.25
N LYS A 278 8.48 6.16 -4.69
CA LYS A 278 8.36 6.72 -3.34
C LYS A 278 7.90 5.65 -2.35
N SER A 279 8.63 5.51 -1.25
CA SER A 279 8.29 4.57 -0.17
C SER A 279 7.23 5.13 0.77
N LEU A 280 6.23 4.31 1.13
CA LEU A 280 5.17 4.64 2.07
C LEU A 280 5.41 4.03 3.45
N PHE A 281 5.36 4.84 4.50
CA PHE A 281 5.29 4.41 5.89
C PHE A 281 4.16 5.10 6.65
N SER A 282 3.77 4.54 7.79
CA SER A 282 2.72 5.13 8.64
C SER A 282 2.92 4.82 10.12
N ILE A 283 2.43 5.73 10.97
CA ILE A 283 2.24 5.51 12.40
C ILE A 283 0.78 5.74 12.72
N ILE A 284 0.16 4.74 13.36
CA ILE A 284 -1.25 4.76 13.72
C ILE A 284 -1.36 4.51 15.21
N VAL A 285 -2.07 5.40 15.90
CA VAL A 285 -2.44 5.16 17.30
C VAL A 285 -3.95 5.26 17.42
N SER A 286 -4.54 4.18 17.94
CA SER A 286 -5.97 4.09 18.21
C SER A 286 -6.28 4.33 19.69
N GLY A 287 -7.41 4.97 19.99
CA GLY A 287 -7.87 5.09 21.38
C GLY A 287 -8.34 3.75 21.97
N ASN A 288 -8.92 2.88 21.14
CA ASN A 288 -9.45 1.58 21.56
C ASN A 288 -8.94 0.44 20.64
N SER A 289 -9.40 0.42 19.39
CA SER A 289 -9.08 -0.63 18.41
C SER A 289 -9.01 -0.05 16.98
N GLY A 290 -8.98 -0.89 15.94
CA GLY A 290 -9.16 -0.47 14.54
C GLY A 290 -7.95 0.18 13.86
N SER A 291 -6.74 0.02 14.41
CA SER A 291 -5.54 0.51 13.71
C SER A 291 -5.32 -0.18 12.37
N ASP A 292 -5.72 -1.45 12.25
CA ASP A 292 -5.67 -2.23 11.01
C ASP A 292 -6.63 -1.68 9.95
N CYS A 293 -7.85 -1.26 10.34
CA CYS A 293 -8.79 -0.59 9.44
C CYS A 293 -8.19 0.68 8.82
N VAL A 294 -7.51 1.49 9.64
CA VAL A 294 -6.84 2.72 9.17
C VAL A 294 -5.63 2.37 8.28
N ALA A 295 -4.86 1.33 8.63
CA ALA A 295 -3.72 0.87 7.83
C ALA A 295 -4.14 0.37 6.44
N GLU A 296 -5.24 -0.40 6.38
CA GLU A 296 -5.82 -0.91 5.13
C GLU A 296 -6.36 0.21 4.24
N GLN A 297 -7.01 1.22 4.83
CA GLN A 297 -7.40 2.42 4.09
C GLN A 297 -6.20 3.16 3.50
N LEU A 298 -5.11 3.32 4.27
CA LEU A 298 -3.91 4.01 3.81
C LEU A 298 -3.24 3.27 2.66
N LEU A 299 -3.00 1.97 2.79
CA LEU A 299 -2.37 1.20 1.72
C LEU A 299 -3.31 1.10 0.51
N GLY A 300 -4.63 0.99 0.71
CA GLY A 300 -5.60 0.98 -0.37
C GLY A 300 -5.57 2.28 -1.17
N ALA A 301 -5.56 3.42 -0.48
CA ALA A 301 -5.48 4.72 -1.12
C ALA A 301 -4.12 4.99 -1.76
N LEU A 302 -3.01 4.75 -1.06
CA LEU A 302 -1.69 5.20 -1.48
C LEU A 302 -0.94 4.14 -2.29
N ASN A 303 -0.91 2.87 -1.87
CA ASN A 303 -0.19 1.82 -2.61
C ASN A 303 -1.00 1.27 -3.78
N ILE A 304 -2.24 0.82 -3.54
CA ILE A 304 -3.08 0.23 -4.60
C ILE A 304 -3.51 1.31 -5.59
N ASN A 305 -4.12 2.40 -5.10
CA ASN A 305 -4.71 3.42 -5.99
C ASN A 305 -3.71 4.47 -6.47
N LYS A 306 -2.85 5.05 -5.62
CA LYS A 306 -1.86 6.07 -6.06
C LYS A 306 -0.54 5.49 -6.55
N GLY A 307 -0.26 4.22 -6.27
CA GLY A 307 0.94 3.56 -6.76
C GLY A 307 2.20 3.82 -5.93
N PHE A 308 2.10 4.25 -4.67
CA PHE A 308 3.26 4.31 -3.78
C PHE A 308 3.84 2.91 -3.58
N ARG A 309 5.17 2.79 -3.49
CA ARG A 309 5.81 1.52 -3.11
C ARG A 309 5.56 1.24 -1.63
N LEU A 310 5.23 0.00 -1.28
CA LEU A 310 4.97 -0.43 0.09
C LEU A 310 6.14 -1.30 0.62
N PRO A 311 7.00 -0.74 1.48
CA PRO A 311 8.06 -1.49 2.16
C PRO A 311 7.50 -2.60 3.09
N PRO A 312 8.34 -3.58 3.46
CA PRO A 312 8.01 -4.49 4.55
C PRO A 312 7.78 -3.73 5.86
N TYR A 313 6.85 -4.20 6.68
CA TYR A 313 6.51 -3.59 7.97
C TYR A 313 6.23 -2.07 7.88
N PHE A 314 5.48 -1.65 6.84
CA PHE A 314 5.26 -0.24 6.52
C PHE A 314 4.57 0.57 7.64
N VAL A 315 3.91 -0.08 8.59
CA VAL A 315 3.10 0.57 9.63
C VAL A 315 3.53 0.19 11.04
N LEU A 316 3.64 1.21 11.92
CA LEU A 316 3.75 1.04 13.36
C LEU A 316 2.40 1.37 14.00
N MET A 317 1.83 0.40 14.74
CA MET A 317 0.53 0.55 15.38
C MET A 317 0.62 0.42 16.91
N ALA A 318 -0.22 1.17 17.61
CA ALA A 318 -0.40 1.07 19.07
C ALA A 318 -1.81 1.48 19.49
N THR A 319 -2.21 1.09 20.70
CA THR A 319 -3.47 1.53 21.33
C THR A 319 -3.16 2.38 22.56
N ALA A 320 -3.57 3.65 22.54
CA ALA A 320 -3.46 4.58 23.66
C ALA A 320 -4.57 5.65 23.57
N ASN A 321 -5.45 5.70 24.57
CA ASN A 321 -6.55 6.65 24.63
C ASN A 321 -6.11 8.00 25.23
N ASP A 322 -5.82 8.01 26.53
CA ASP A 322 -5.52 9.26 27.25
C ASP A 322 -4.27 9.94 26.70
N PRO A 323 -4.22 11.28 26.67
CA PRO A 323 -3.02 12.01 26.29
C PRO A 323 -1.78 11.52 27.07
N GLY A 324 -0.73 11.11 26.35
CA GLY A 324 0.51 10.61 26.95
C GLY A 324 0.49 9.13 27.33
N ALA A 325 -0.64 8.44 27.25
CA ALA A 325 -0.73 7.01 27.56
C ALA A 325 0.20 6.15 26.69
N ILE A 326 0.54 6.61 25.49
CA ILE A 326 1.48 5.91 24.60
C ILE A 326 2.84 5.66 25.26
N ARG A 327 3.31 6.57 26.11
CA ARG A 327 4.59 6.45 26.83
C ARG A 327 4.59 5.34 27.88
N LYS A 328 3.41 4.92 28.33
CA LYS A 328 3.22 3.87 29.33
C LYS A 328 3.14 2.47 28.71
N ILE A 329 3.04 2.36 27.37
CA ILE A 329 2.97 1.06 26.70
C ILE A 329 4.31 0.33 26.83
N LYS A 330 4.28 -0.85 27.45
CA LYS A 330 5.47 -1.70 27.62
C LYS A 330 6.14 -1.99 26.28
N GLY A 331 7.42 -1.64 26.17
CA GLY A 331 8.24 -1.91 24.99
C GLY A 331 7.96 -1.03 23.78
N ILE A 332 7.20 0.08 23.94
CA ILE A 332 6.91 0.98 22.83
C ILE A 332 8.16 1.63 22.24
N GLU A 333 9.14 1.98 23.07
CA GLU A 333 10.43 2.55 22.64
C GLU A 333 11.19 1.54 21.79
N LYS A 334 11.22 0.26 22.19
CA LYS A 334 11.83 -0.81 21.39
C LYS A 334 11.14 -0.98 20.03
N LYS A 335 9.81 -0.85 19.98
CA LYS A 335 9.04 -0.85 18.73
C LYS A 335 9.38 0.37 17.87
N ALA A 336 9.49 1.55 18.47
CA ALA A 336 9.87 2.79 17.77
C ALA A 336 11.28 2.69 17.17
N VAL A 337 12.26 2.17 17.93
CA VAL A 337 13.63 1.91 17.46
C VAL A 337 13.61 0.90 16.31
N LYS A 338 12.86 -0.20 16.42
CA LYS A 338 12.74 -1.20 15.34
C LYS A 338 12.14 -0.58 14.08
N PHE A 339 11.12 0.26 14.21
CA PHE A 339 10.47 0.93 13.09
C PHE A 339 11.39 1.95 12.42
N ALA A 340 12.12 2.77 13.18
CA ALA A 340 13.13 3.69 12.64
C ALA A 340 14.20 2.94 11.85
N ARG A 341 14.72 1.82 12.38
CA ARG A 341 15.67 0.96 11.65
C ARG A 341 15.07 0.37 10.37
N ASN A 342 13.80 -0.02 10.41
CA ASN A 342 13.11 -0.53 9.24
C ASN A 342 13.00 0.52 8.13
N ILE A 343 12.64 1.76 8.48
CA ILE A 343 12.63 2.88 7.54
C ILE A 343 14.03 3.08 6.92
N MET A 344 15.08 3.08 7.73
CA MET A 344 16.45 3.28 7.23
C MET A 344 16.95 2.16 6.31
N LYS A 345 16.47 0.92 6.47
CA LYS A 345 16.81 -0.20 5.58
C LYS A 345 16.35 0.00 4.13
N GLU A 346 15.37 0.87 3.90
CA GLU A 346 14.88 1.20 2.56
C GLU A 346 15.81 2.14 1.78
N PHE A 347 16.82 2.67 2.45
CA PHE A 347 17.71 3.68 1.90
C PHE A 347 19.16 3.25 2.03
N LYS A 348 20.03 3.84 1.20
CA LYS A 348 21.45 3.57 1.27
C LYS A 348 22.05 4.39 2.41
N ASN A 349 22.68 3.70 3.36
CA ASN A 349 23.48 4.34 4.42
C ASN A 349 24.60 5.20 3.83
#